data_AF-A0A644W1U4-F1
#
_entry.id   AF-A0A644W1U4-F1
#
_cell.length_a   1.000
_cell.length_b   1.000
_cell.length_c   1.000
_cell.angle_alpha   90.00
_cell.angle_beta   90.00
_cell.angle_gamma   90.00
#
_symmetry.space_group_name_H-M   'P 1'
#
loop_
_entity.id
_entity.type
_entity.pdbx_description
1 polymer ?
#
loop_
_entity_poly.entity_id
_entity_poly.type
_entity_poly.pdbx_seq_one_letter_code
_entity_poly.pdbx_strand_id
1 'polypeptide(L)' 'MQKPKEATVVAPVLRIEPRYYYNLSKRFGKGKKTLNNSANYLAFAVDYQPGISIGKNLHH' A
#
# COMPACT_ATOMS: atom_id res chain seq x y z
N MET A 1 -7.50 -17.31 -37.19
CA MET A 1 -7.43 -17.70 -35.76
C MET A 1 -7.34 -16.44 -34.92
N GLN A 2 -8.38 -16.12 -34.15
CA GLN A 2 -8.40 -14.92 -33.30
C GLN A 2 -7.81 -15.28 -31.93
N LYS A 3 -6.82 -14.53 -31.45
CA LYS A 3 -6.20 -14.79 -30.13
C LYS A 3 -7.27 -14.66 -29.04
N PRO A 4 -7.26 -15.53 -28.01
CA PRO A 4 -8.22 -15.43 -26.92
C PRO A 4 -8.09 -14.07 -26.24
N LYS A 5 -9.24 -13.43 -26.01
CA LYS A 5 -9.31 -12.18 -25.25
C LYS A 5 -8.98 -12.50 -23.80
N GLU A 6 -7.80 -12.07 -23.34
CA GLU A 6 -7.37 -12.30 -21.96
C GLU A 6 -8.31 -11.56 -21.00
N ALA A 7 -8.90 -12.30 -20.06
CA ALA A 7 -9.74 -11.74 -19.04
C ALA A 7 -8.87 -11.10 -17.95
N THR A 8 -8.92 -9.77 -17.81
CA THR A 8 -8.28 -9.07 -16.71
C THR A 8 -9.09 -9.26 -15.43
N VAL A 9 -8.42 -9.72 -14.37
CA VAL A 9 -8.96 -9.86 -13.03
C VAL A 9 -8.22 -8.91 -12.09
N VAL A 10 -8.97 -8.15 -11.30
CA VAL A 10 -8.47 -7.20 -10.30
C VAL A 10 -8.91 -7.68 -8.92
N ALA A 11 -7.99 -7.89 -8.00
CA ALA A 11 -8.29 -8.26 -6.62
C ALA A 11 -7.80 -7.15 -5.67
N PRO A 12 -8.66 -6.66 -4.75
CA PRO A 12 -8.23 -5.67 -3.77
C PRO A 12 -7.26 -6.29 -2.76
N VAL A 13 -6.40 -5.44 -2.19
CA VAL A 13 -5.54 -5.78 -1.05
C VAL A 13 -5.73 -4.68 -0.02
N LEU A 14 -5.99 -5.06 1.23
CA LEU A 14 -6.00 -4.17 2.37
C LEU A 14 -4.62 -4.21 3.01
N ARG A 15 -3.94 -3.07 3.03
CA ARG A 15 -2.65 -2.91 3.70
C ARG A 15 -2.79 -2.04 4.94
N ILE A 16 -2.35 -2.57 6.08
CA ILE A 16 -2.21 -1.81 7.32
C ILE A 16 -0.72 -1.66 7.61
N GLU A 17 -0.27 -0.41 7.76
CA GLU A 17 1.15 -0.11 7.98
C GLU A 17 1.34 0.99 9.04
N PRO A 18 1.24 0.66 10.34
CA PRO A 18 1.68 1.56 11.41
C PRO A 18 3.18 1.88 11.26
N ARG A 19 3.52 3.16 11.48
CA ARG A 19 4.90 3.68 11.41
C ARG A 19 5.26 4.42 12.69
N TYR A 20 6.40 4.07 13.29
CA TYR A 20 6.96 4.71 14.48
C TYR A 20 8.21 5.51 14.15
N TYR A 21 8.11 6.84 14.22
CA TYR A 21 9.19 7.77 13.87
C TYR A 21 10.12 8.09 15.06
N TYR A 22 11.05 7.19 15.33
CA TYR A 22 11.91 7.24 16.53
C TYR A 22 12.82 8.48 16.62
N ASN A 23 13.12 9.17 15.51
CA ASN A 23 14.02 10.32 15.51
C ASN A 23 13.37 11.67 15.16
N LEU A 24 12.03 11.72 15.03
CA LEU A 24 11.32 12.95 14.63
C LEU A 24 11.50 14.07 15.67
N SER A 25 11.29 13.78 16.96
CA SER A 25 11.46 14.77 18.04
C SER A 25 12.90 15.28 18.15
N LYS A 26 13.89 14.39 17.98
CA LYS A 26 15.32 14.76 17.97
C LYS A 26 15.67 15.66 16.78
N ARG A 27 15.03 15.46 15.62
CA ARG A 27 15.21 16.32 14.44
C ARG A 27 14.57 17.68 14.64
N PHE A 28 13.36 17.72 15.18
CA PHE A 28 12.65 18.95 15.51
C PHE A 28 13.48 19.84 16.45
N GLY A 29 14.00 19.28 17.54
CA GLY A 29 14.85 20.02 18.48
C GLY A 29 16.18 20.53 17.89
N LYS A 30 16.61 20.00 16.74
CA LYS A 30 17.79 20.45 16.00
C LYS A 30 17.47 21.43 14.86
N GLY A 31 16.23 21.92 14.78
CA GLY A 31 15.76 22.77 13.68
C GLY A 31 15.78 22.07 12.32
N LYS A 32 15.87 20.73 12.29
CA LYS A 32 15.90 19.98 11.03
C LYS A 32 14.50 19.84 10.47
N LYS A 33 14.39 19.75 9.15
CA LYS A 33 13.12 19.51 8.45
C LYS A 33 12.46 18.22 8.97
N THR A 34 11.19 18.35 9.37
CA THR A 34 10.28 17.28 9.82
C THR A 34 9.00 17.17 8.98
N LEU A 35 8.79 18.10 8.04
CA LEU A 35 7.66 18.10 7.11
C LEU A 35 7.57 16.77 6.35
N ASN A 36 6.34 16.36 6.04
CA ASN A 36 6.02 15.12 5.31
C ASN A 36 6.59 13.86 5.98
N ASN A 37 6.68 13.85 7.32
CA ASN A 37 7.22 12.72 8.08
C ASN A 37 8.64 12.31 7.64
N SER A 38 9.51 13.29 7.38
CA SER A 38 10.88 13.12 6.86
C SER A 38 11.91 12.62 7.89
N ALA A 39 11.44 11.78 8.82
CA ALA A 39 12.23 11.11 9.83
C ALA A 39 12.40 9.62 9.50
N ASN A 40 13.36 8.98 10.15
CA ASN A 40 13.47 7.52 10.06
C ASN A 40 12.38 6.90 10.93
N TYR A 41 11.85 5.77 10.47
CA TYR A 41 10.80 5.05 11.17
C TYR A 41 11.05 3.54 11.13
N LEU A 42 10.45 2.86 12.10
CA LEU A 42 10.19 1.43 12.04
C LEU A 42 8.74 1.24 11.63
N ALA A 43 8.48 0.32 10.72
CA ALA A 43 7.13 0.01 10.25
C ALA A 43 6.84 -1.48 10.43
N PHE A 44 5.58 -1.79 10.68
CA PHE A 44 5.05 -3.14 10.61
C PHE A 44 3.98 -3.16 9.52
N ALA A 45 4.18 -3.99 8.50
CA ALA A 45 3.28 -4.07 7.36
C ALA A 45 2.51 -5.38 7.37
N VAL A 46 1.19 -5.29 7.26
CA VAL A 46 0.29 -6.42 7.10
C VAL A 46 -0.53 -6.20 5.84
N ASP A 47 -0.46 -7.17 4.94
CA ASP A 47 -1.27 -7.21 3.73
C ASP A 47 -2.30 -8.33 3.86
N TYR A 48 -3.58 -7.99 3.64
CA TYR A 48 -4.68 -8.94 3.61
C TYR A 48 -5.41 -8.83 2.26
N GLN A 49 -5.38 -9.91 1.50
CA GLN A 49 -6.17 -10.03 0.28
C GLN A 49 -7.46 -10.79 0.60
N PRO A 50 -8.63 -10.13 0.66
CA PRO A 50 -9.87 -10.86 0.67
C PRO A 50 -9.95 -11.65 -0.64
N GLY A 51 -10.36 -12.93 -0.57
CA GLY A 51 -10.45 -13.83 -1.75
C GLY A 51 -11.52 -13.43 -2.78
N ILE A 52 -11.86 -12.14 -2.87
CA ILE A 52 -12.80 -11.54 -3.79
C ILE A 52 -11.99 -10.97 -4.95
N SER A 53 -12.42 -11.26 -6.17
CA SER A 53 -11.79 -10.80 -7.39
C SER A 53 -12.85 -10.22 -8.32
N ILE A 54 -12.56 -9.08 -8.94
CA ILE A 54 -13.43 -8.37 -9.87
C ILE A 54 -12.84 -8.54 -11.27
N GLY A 55 -13.58 -9.18 -12.17
CA GLY A 55 -13.17 -9.37 -13.56
C GLY A 55 -14.37 -9.29 -14.49
N LYS A 56 -14.17 -8.78 -15.71
CA LYS A 56 -15.24 -8.65 -16.71
C LYS A 56 -15.32 -9.91 -17.56
N ASN A 57 -16.32 -10.76 -17.29
CA ASN A 57 -16.88 -11.70 -18.26
C ASN A 57 -18.41 -11.55 -18.25
N LEU A 58 -18.91 -10.58 -19.01
CA LEU A 58 -20.35 -10.39 -19.23
C LEU A 58 -20.73 -11.15 -20.50
N HIS A 59 -20.87 -12.48 -20.39
CA HIS A 59 -21.45 -13.30 -21.44
C HIS A 59 -22.40 -14.32 -20.79
N HIS A 60 -23.63 -13.86 -20.57
CA HIS A 60 -24.80 -14.69 -20.87
C HIS A 60 -25.23 -14.36 -22.30
#